data_AF-A0AAE3DA36-F1
#
_entry.id   AF-A0AAE3DA36-F1
#
_cell.length_a   1.000
_cell.length_b   1.000
_cell.length_c   1.000
_cell.angle_alpha   90.00
_cell.angle_beta   90.00
_cell.angle_gamma   90.00
#
_symmetry.space_group_name_H-M   'P 1'
#
loop_
_entity.id
_entity.type
_entity.pdbx_description
1 polymer ?
#
loop_
_entity_poly.entity_id
_entity_poly.type
_entity_poly.pdbx_seq_one_letter_code
_entity_poly.pdbx_strand_id
1 'polypeptide(L)' 'MKGSDIKKYLIENGIKQSYLSEKTGIPSPILNMILNDNRKIEANEYMRICDALGVPLEQFKPDKAKKLLVR' A
#
# COMPACT_ATOMS: atom_id res chain seq x y z
N MET A 1 -2.55 2.09 -7.65
CA MET A 1 -2.08 1.39 -6.45
C MET A 1 -3.25 0.63 -5.86
N LYS A 2 -3.07 -0.66 -5.58
CA LYS A 2 -4.01 -1.43 -4.77
C LYS A 2 -3.40 -1.60 -3.38
N GLY A 3 -4.22 -1.59 -2.34
CA GLY A 3 -3.72 -1.85 -1.00
C GLY A 3 -3.30 -3.30 -0.81
N SER A 4 -3.83 -4.22 -1.60
CA SER A 4 -3.36 -5.62 -1.65
C SER A 4 -1.89 -5.74 -2.08
N ASP A 5 -1.39 -4.87 -2.96
CA ASP A 5 0.03 -4.84 -3.35
C ASP A 5 0.91 -4.46 -2.16
N ILE A 6 0.48 -3.47 -1.37
CA ILE A 6 1.15 -3.06 -0.13
C ILE A 6 1.10 -4.20 0.89
N LYS A 7 -0.08 -4.83 1.08
CA LYS A 7 -0.26 -5.95 2.01
C LYS A 7 0.70 -7.10 1.71
N LYS A 8 0.85 -7.45 0.43
CA LYS A 8 1.78 -8.48 -0.02
C LYS A 8 3.22 -8.13 0.36
N TYR A 9 3.64 -6.90 0.09
CA TYR A 9 4.96 -6.40 0.48
C TYR A 9 5.20 -6.50 2.00
N LEU A 10 4.20 -6.18 2.83
CA LEU A 10 4.33 -6.30 4.29
C LEU A 10 4.60 -7.74 4.71
N ILE A 11 3.85 -8.69 4.15
CA ILE A 11 4.00 -10.11 4.47
C ILE A 11 5.39 -10.62 4.03
N GLU A 12 5.81 -10.29 2.82
CA GLU A 12 7.10 -10.71 2.26
C GLU A 12 8.31 -10.14 3.03
N ASN A 13 8.16 -8.95 3.62
CA ASN A 13 9.22 -8.30 4.40
C ASN A 13 9.07 -8.46 5.92
N GLY A 14 8.09 -9.26 6.39
CA GLY A 14 7.85 -9.46 7.83
C GLY A 14 7.42 -8.20 8.58
N ILE A 15 6.86 -7.20 7.88
CA ILE A 15 6.45 -5.92 8.45
C ILE A 15 5.04 -6.05 9.03
N LYS A 16 4.89 -5.73 10.31
CA LYS A 16 3.59 -5.76 10.97
C LYS A 16 2.74 -4.57 10.54
N GLN A 17 1.44 -4.77 10.33
CA GLN A 17 0.50 -3.67 10.09
C GLN A 17 0.47 -2.65 11.24
N SER A 18 0.72 -3.09 12.48
CA SER A 18 0.81 -2.19 13.64
C SER A 18 1.97 -1.19 13.53
N TYR A 19 3.11 -1.61 12.97
CA TYR A 19 4.24 -0.70 12.71
C TYR A 19 3.83 0.41 11.74
N LEU A 20 3.09 0.05 10.69
CA LEU A 20 2.57 0.99 9.70
C LEU A 20 1.56 1.97 10.29
N SER A 21 0.67 1.47 11.16
CA SER A 21 -0.31 2.29 11.89
C SER A 21 0.39 3.36 12.73
N GLU A 22 1.40 2.96 13.51
CA GLU A 22 2.20 3.86 14.34
C GLU A 22 2.99 4.89 13.52
N LYS A 23 3.69 4.45 12.46
CA LYS A 23 4.52 5.34 11.64
C LYS A 23 3.72 6.34 10.80
N THR A 24 2.53 5.96 10.34
CA THR A 24 1.72 6.80 9.45
C THR A 24 0.67 7.63 10.19
N GLY A 25 0.35 7.25 11.43
CA GLY A 25 -0.80 7.77 12.17
C GLY A 25 -2.15 7.35 11.60
N ILE A 26 -2.18 6.42 10.64
CA ILE A 26 -3.41 5.89 10.06
C ILE A 26 -3.94 4.78 10.98
N PRO A 27 -5.18 4.87 11.49
CA PRO A 27 -5.70 3.85 12.41
C PRO A 27 -5.71 2.44 11.79
N SER A 28 -5.40 1.43 12.60
CA SER A 28 -5.35 0.03 12.17
C SER A 28 -6.60 -0.46 11.41
N PRO A 29 -7.85 -0.09 11.80
CA PRO A 29 -9.04 -0.46 11.03
C PRO A 29 -9.06 0.15 9.63
N ILE A 30 -8.58 1.38 9.49
CA ILE A 30 -8.48 2.08 8.21
C ILE A 30 -7.43 1.43 7.32
N LEU A 31 -6.24 1.15 7.88
CA LEU A 31 -5.21 0.37 7.17
C LEU A 31 -5.74 -1.00 6.75
N ASN A 32 -6.53 -1.68 7.58
CA ASN A 32 -7.09 -2.97 7.22
C ASN A 32 -8.03 -2.86 6.01
N MET A 33 -8.87 -1.82 5.94
CA MET A 33 -9.71 -1.59 4.77
C MET A 33 -8.90 -1.26 3.52
N ILE A 34 -7.86 -0.43 3.65
CA ILE A 34 -6.91 -0.13 2.56
C ILE A 34 -6.27 -1.42 2.06
N LEU A 35 -5.61 -2.18 2.94
CA LEU A 35 -4.79 -3.35 2.61
C LEU A 35 -5.60 -4.52 2.01
N ASN A 36 -6.92 -4.54 2.23
CA ASN A 36 -7.83 -5.52 1.63
C ASN A 36 -8.65 -4.96 0.46
N ASP A 37 -8.29 -3.79 -0.08
CA ASP A 37 -8.97 -3.12 -1.20
C ASP A 37 -10.45 -2.76 -0.94
N ASN A 38 -10.88 -2.77 0.33
CA ASN A 38 -12.23 -2.37 0.75
C ASN A 38 -12.40 -0.85 0.82
N ARG A 39 -11.29 -0.09 0.71
CA ARG A 39 -11.27 1.38 0.66
C ARG A 39 -10.17 1.84 -0.30
N LYS A 40 -10.44 2.93 -1.03
CA LYS A 40 -9.44 3.62 -1.85
C LYS A 40 -8.39 4.29 -0.97
N ILE A 41 -7.14 4.27 -1.42
CA ILE A 41 -6.02 4.95 -0.75
C ILE A 41 -5.98 6.40 -1.23
N GLU A 42 -5.98 7.35 -0.30
CA GLU A 42 -5.77 8.76 -0.64
C GLU A 42 -4.29 9.04 -0.91
N ALA A 43 -3.99 10.07 -1.70
CA ALA A 43 -2.61 10.39 -2.07
C ALA A 43 -1.70 10.64 -0.85
N ASN A 44 -2.20 11.38 0.15
CA ASN A 44 -1.47 11.66 1.39
C ASN A 44 -1.29 10.43 2.29
N GLU A 45 -2.22 9.47 2.24
CA GLU A 45 -2.07 8.19 2.93
C GLU A 45 -0.99 7.35 2.24
N TYR A 46 -1.03 7.30 0.90
CA TYR A 46 -0.04 6.57 0.12
C TYR A 46 1.39 7.11 0.33
N MET A 47 1.57 8.44 0.29
CA MET A 47 2.88 9.07 0.55
C MET A 47 3.42 8.68 1.91
N ARG A 48 2.61 8.81 2.97
CA ARG A 48 3.00 8.40 4.33
C ARG A 48 3.36 6.92 4.43
N ILE A 49 2.62 6.05 3.74
CA ILE A 49 2.91 4.62 3.69
C ILE A 49 4.27 4.36 3.02
N CYS A 50 4.53 4.98 1.85
CA CYS A 50 5.81 4.86 1.16
C CYS A 50 6.97 5.36 2.03
N ASP A 51 6.82 6.51 2.68
CA ASP A 51 7.82 7.07 3.59
C ASP A 51 8.09 6.13 4.78
N ALA A 52 7.03 5.59 5.40
CA ALA A 52 7.15 4.65 6.52
C ALA A 52 7.83 3.33 6.14
N LEU A 53 7.69 2.91 4.89
CA LEU A 53 8.30 1.71 4.33
C LEU A 53 9.69 1.96 3.70
N GLY A 54 10.10 3.22 3.55
CA GLY A 54 11.37 3.60 2.91
C GLY A 54 11.44 3.23 1.43
N VAL A 55 10.31 3.25 0.72
CA VAL A 55 10.23 2.86 -0.71
C VAL A 55 9.79 4.05 -1.57
N PRO A 56 10.19 4.11 -2.85
CA PRO A 56 9.76 5.18 -3.75
C PRO A 56 8.25 5.14 -4.02
N LEU A 57 7.65 6.27 -4.39
CA LEU A 57 6.22 6.38 -4.75
C LEU A 57 5.86 5.52 -5.98
N GLU A 58 6.84 5.13 -6.77
CA GLU A 58 6.78 4.22 -7.90
C GLU A 58 6.49 2.77 -7.51
N GLN A 59 6.81 2.38 -6.28
CA GLN A 59 6.89 0.97 -5.86
C GLN A 59 5.61 0.18 -6.14
N PHE A 60 4.44 0.79 -5.93
CA PHE A 60 3.13 0.14 -6.08
C PHE A 60 2.33 0.72 -7.26
N LYS A 61 3.01 1.30 -8.27
CA LYS A 61 2.35 1.74 -9.49
C LYS A 61 1.85 0.50 -10.26
N PRO A 62 0.60 0.53 -10.77
CA PRO A 62 0.10 -0.56 -11.60
C PRO A 62 0.95 -0.67 -12.86
N ASP A 63 1.38 -1.89 -13.17
CA ASP A 63 2.16 -2.17 -14.36
C ASP A 63 1.34 -1.84 -15.61
N LYS A 64 1.70 -0.76 -16.33
CA LYS A 64 0.97 -0.32 -17.52
C LYS A 64 1.10 -1.34 -18.67
N ALA A 65 2.10 -2.22 -18.64
CA ALA A 65 2.40 -3.13 -19.74
C ALA A 65 1.34 -4.23 -19.92
N LYS A 66 0.65 -4.66 -18.86
CA LYS A 66 -0.29 -5.79 -18.95
C LYS A 66 -1.65 -5.44 -19.57
N LYS A 67 -1.96 -4.16 -19.76
CA LYS A 67 -3.26 -3.71 -20.30
C LYS A 67 -3.30 -3.65 -21.84
N LEU A 68 -2.14 -3.66 -22.51
CA LEU A 68 -2.05 -3.58 -23.97
C LEU A 68 -2.02 -4.96 -24.66
N LEU A 69 -1.69 -6.02 -23.93
CA LEU A 69 -1.57 -7.39 -24.46
C LEU A 69 -2.86 -8.24 -24.33
N VAL A 70 -3.95 -7.66 -23.84
CA VAL A 70 -5.25 -8.33 -23.67
C VAL A 70 -6.35 -7.59 -24.46
N ARG A 71 -5.98 -6.99 -25.60
CA ARG A 71 -6.93 -6.41 -26.56
C ARG A 71 -6.73 -7.04 -27.92
#